data_AF-A0A450VUJ9-F1
#
_entry.id   AF-A0A450VUJ9-F1
#
_cell.length_a   1.000
_cell.length_b   1.000
_cell.length_c   1.000
_cell.angle_alpha   90.00
_cell.angle_beta   90.00
_cell.angle_gamma   90.00
#
_symmetry.space_group_name_H-M   'P 1'
#
loop_
_entity.id
_entity.type
_entity.pdbx_description
1 polymer ?
#
loop_
_entity_poly.entity_id
_entity_poly.type
_entity_poly.pdbx_seq_one_letter_code
_entity_poly.pdbx_strand_id
1 'polypeptide(L)'
;QAIVSLTSRKSRLSLISKLKTKGADEVEEAVLALLEPLTEQVHTITSDNGKEFARREGIAKTLNADFYFAHPHASWERGLNENTNGLIRQYFPKGSDFTKITLVETRSVMDKLNNRPRKC
;
A
#
# COMPACT_ATOMS: atom_id res chain seq x y z
N GLN A 1 -14.07 2.94 -5.79
CA GLN A 1 -13.14 3.44 -4.77
C GLN A 1 -12.44 2.27 -4.09
N ALA A 2 -11.19 2.46 -3.71
CA ALA A 2 -10.35 1.46 -3.05
C ALA A 2 -9.38 2.15 -2.09
N ILE A 3 -8.67 1.37 -1.29
CA ILE A 3 -7.53 1.85 -0.51
C ILE A 3 -6.31 1.07 -1.02
N VAL A 4 -5.27 1.79 -1.40
CA VAL A 4 -3.95 1.18 -1.64
C VAL A 4 -3.21 1.14 -0.30
N SER A 5 -2.59 0.00 -0.03
CA SER A 5 -1.77 -0.21 1.15
C SER A 5 -0.39 -0.69 0.74
N LEU A 6 0.64 -0.03 1.27
CA LEU A 6 2.03 -0.37 1.10
C LEU A 6 2.61 -0.67 2.49
N THR A 7 3.41 -1.72 2.60
CA THR A 7 4.04 -2.07 3.88
C THR A 7 5.51 -2.39 3.69
N SER A 8 6.37 -1.72 4.45
CA SER A 8 7.81 -2.01 4.46
C SER A 8 8.08 -3.31 5.21
N ARG A 9 8.81 -4.24 4.59
CA ARG A 9 9.18 -5.52 5.22
C ARG A 9 10.16 -5.33 6.39
N LYS A 10 11.05 -4.34 6.32
CA LYS A 10 12.10 -4.09 7.32
C LYS A 10 11.58 -3.27 8.51
N SER A 11 11.08 -2.06 8.24
CA SER A 11 10.61 -1.16 9.31
C SER A 11 9.20 -1.46 9.77
N ARG A 12 8.46 -2.28 9.02
CA ARG A 12 7.03 -2.55 9.22
C ARG A 12 6.15 -1.28 9.12
N LEU A 13 6.68 -0.20 8.55
CA LEU A 13 5.94 1.02 8.24
C LEU A 13 4.79 0.70 7.27
N SER A 14 3.60 1.17 7.59
CA SER A 14 2.40 1.02 6.78
C SER A 14 2.00 2.36 6.19
N LEU A 15 1.88 2.43 4.88
CA LEU A 15 1.42 3.61 4.15
C LEU A 15 0.09 3.28 3.47
N ILE A 16 -0.89 4.15 3.59
CA ILE A 16 -2.21 3.95 3.01
C ILE A 16 -2.70 5.22 2.33
N SER A 17 -3.34 5.05 1.18
CA SER A 17 -4.00 6.15 0.46
C SER A 17 -5.34 5.69 -0.11
N LYS A 18 -6.29 6.61 -0.16
CA LYS A 18 -7.61 6.37 -0.75
C LYS A 18 -7.54 6.65 -2.24
N LEU A 19 -8.09 5.72 -3.02
CA LEU A 19 -8.26 5.81 -4.46
C LEU A 19 -9.74 5.98 -4.82
N LYS A 20 -10.05 6.90 -5.74
CA LYS A 20 -11.37 7.07 -6.35
C LYS A 20 -11.71 5.85 -7.23
N THR A 21 -10.75 5.36 -7.99
CA THR A 21 -10.89 4.20 -8.88
C THR A 21 -9.78 3.17 -8.62
N LYS A 22 -9.85 2.02 -9.30
CA LYS A 22 -8.75 1.04 -9.34
C LYS A 22 -7.95 1.15 -10.64
N GLY A 23 -7.98 2.31 -11.28
CA GLY A 23 -7.24 2.56 -12.52
C GLY A 23 -5.74 2.56 -12.26
N ALA A 24 -4.96 2.04 -13.21
CA ALA A 24 -3.52 1.90 -13.04
C ALA A 24 -2.80 3.26 -12.89
N ASP A 25 -3.29 4.31 -13.58
CA ASP A 25 -2.70 5.65 -13.51
C ASP A 25 -2.92 6.28 -12.12
N GLU A 26 -4.10 6.11 -11.53
CA GLU A 26 -4.39 6.63 -10.18
C GLU A 26 -3.64 5.86 -9.09
N VAL A 27 -3.45 4.56 -9.28
CA VAL A 27 -2.65 3.73 -8.37
C VAL A 27 -1.18 4.15 -8.42
N GLU A 28 -0.63 4.39 -9.61
CA GLU A 28 0.72 4.91 -9.80
C GLU A 28 0.92 6.24 -9.09
N GLU A 29 0.05 7.23 -9.35
CA GLU A 29 0.13 8.56 -8.73
C GLU A 29 0.09 8.46 -7.20
N ALA A 30 -0.81 7.64 -6.64
CA ALA A 30 -0.91 7.46 -5.21
C ALA A 30 0.31 6.73 -4.61
N VAL A 31 0.89 5.75 -5.30
CA VAL A 31 2.09 5.04 -4.85
C VAL A 31 3.30 5.97 -4.86
N LEU A 32 3.47 6.77 -5.92
CA LEU A 32 4.54 7.76 -6.01
C LEU A 32 4.40 8.80 -4.91
N ALA A 33 3.22 9.39 -4.71
CA ALA A 33 2.99 10.37 -3.64
C ALA A 33 3.33 9.84 -2.24
N LEU A 34 3.15 8.52 -1.99
CA LEU A 34 3.49 7.89 -0.72
C LEU A 34 4.99 7.56 -0.58
N LEU A 35 5.66 7.20 -1.68
CA LEU A 35 7.02 6.67 -1.66
C LEU A 35 8.09 7.70 -2.05
N GLU A 36 7.74 8.78 -2.76
CA GLU A 36 8.66 9.87 -3.13
C GLU A 36 9.44 10.41 -1.92
N PRO A 37 8.81 10.69 -0.75
CA PRO A 37 9.53 11.14 0.44
C PRO A 37 10.50 10.09 1.01
N LEU A 38 10.38 8.84 0.58
CA LEU A 38 11.13 7.69 1.08
C LEU A 38 11.99 7.04 -0.02
N THR A 39 12.21 7.72 -1.13
CA THR A 39 12.87 7.16 -2.32
C THR A 39 14.22 6.52 -1.98
N GLU A 40 15.01 7.15 -1.12
CA GLU A 40 16.33 6.62 -0.70
C GLU A 40 16.24 5.30 0.08
N GLN A 41 15.10 5.00 0.71
CA GLN A 41 14.89 3.77 1.48
C GLN A 41 14.12 2.69 0.70
N VAL A 42 13.61 3.02 -0.50
CA VAL A 42 12.86 2.10 -1.36
C VAL A 42 13.79 1.53 -2.41
N HIS A 43 14.30 0.33 -2.16
CA HIS A 43 15.16 -0.38 -3.13
C HIS A 43 14.36 -1.34 -4.01
N THR A 44 13.34 -1.98 -3.44
CA THR A 44 12.54 -2.99 -4.13
C THR A 44 11.08 -2.85 -3.76
N ILE A 45 10.20 -3.02 -4.72
CA ILE A 45 8.75 -3.09 -4.54
C ILE A 45 8.28 -4.46 -5.01
N THR A 46 7.35 -5.06 -4.25
CA THR A 46 6.72 -6.32 -4.65
C THR A 46 5.22 -6.16 -4.60
N SER A 47 4.55 -6.33 -5.73
CA SER A 47 3.08 -6.35 -5.81
C SER A 47 2.58 -7.73 -6.20
N ASP A 48 1.26 -7.88 -6.18
CA ASP A 48 0.63 -9.01 -6.85
C ASP A 48 0.44 -8.74 -8.34
N ASN A 49 0.00 -9.78 -9.05
CA ASN A 49 -0.27 -9.71 -10.50
C ASN A 49 -1.58 -8.96 -10.82
N GLY A 50 -1.99 -8.03 -9.96
CA GLY A 50 -3.15 -7.17 -10.17
C GLY A 50 -2.96 -6.26 -11.38
N LYS A 51 -4.04 -6.04 -12.13
CA LYS A 51 -4.03 -5.15 -13.32
C LYS A 51 -3.85 -3.69 -12.93
N GLU A 52 -4.15 -3.34 -11.68
CA GLU A 52 -3.90 -2.05 -11.05
C GLU A 52 -2.41 -1.62 -11.11
N PHE A 53 -1.47 -2.57 -11.21
CA PHE A 53 -0.03 -2.27 -11.32
C PHE A 53 0.50 -2.36 -12.76
N ALA A 54 -0.36 -2.17 -13.77
CA ALA A 54 0.06 -2.17 -15.17
C ALA A 54 1.14 -1.11 -15.47
N ARG A 55 1.16 0.01 -14.74
CA ARG A 55 2.12 1.12 -14.88
C ARG A 55 3.38 1.00 -14.00
N ARG A 56 3.69 -0.19 -13.47
CA ARG A 56 4.84 -0.42 -12.57
C ARG A 56 6.20 0.10 -13.08
N GLU A 57 6.39 0.14 -14.40
CA GLU A 57 7.65 0.61 -15.00
C GLU A 57 7.88 2.10 -14.73
N GLY A 58 6.82 2.91 -14.71
CA GLY A 58 6.90 4.33 -14.33
C GLY A 58 7.25 4.49 -12.85
N ILE A 59 6.59 3.71 -11.98
CA ILE A 59 6.91 3.67 -10.54
C ILE A 59 8.37 3.31 -10.29
N ALA A 60 8.84 2.22 -10.91
CA ALA A 60 10.21 1.72 -10.77
C ALA A 60 11.24 2.77 -11.21
N LYS A 61 10.99 3.42 -12.35
CA LYS A 61 11.88 4.44 -12.91
C LYS A 61 11.95 5.69 -12.04
N THR A 62 10.82 6.19 -11.57
CA THR A 62 10.76 7.40 -10.74
C THR A 62 11.41 7.19 -9.38
N LEU A 63 11.21 6.02 -8.77
CA LEU A 63 11.78 5.69 -7.47
C LEU A 63 13.21 5.11 -7.56
N ASN A 64 13.74 4.91 -8.76
CA ASN A 64 15.00 4.21 -9.00
C ASN A 64 15.09 2.87 -8.21
N ALA A 65 14.02 2.08 -8.28
CA ALA A 65 13.81 0.88 -7.49
C ALA A 65 13.37 -0.30 -8.37
N ASP A 66 13.76 -1.52 -7.99
CA ASP A 66 13.35 -2.72 -8.70
C ASP A 66 11.90 -3.10 -8.36
N PHE A 67 11.13 -3.51 -9.36
CA PHE A 67 9.73 -3.91 -9.17
C PHE A 67 9.53 -5.38 -9.52
N TYR A 68 9.03 -6.15 -8.55
CA TYR A 68 8.80 -7.59 -8.66
C TYR A 68 7.33 -7.94 -8.48
N PHE A 69 6.96 -9.12 -8.98
CA PHE A 69 5.68 -9.74 -8.72
C PHE A 69 5.83 -10.92 -7.77
N ALA A 70 4.86 -11.09 -6.88
CA ALA A 70 4.76 -12.30 -6.06
C ALA A 70 4.50 -13.53 -6.94
N HIS A 71 5.08 -14.67 -6.56
CA HIS A 71 4.91 -15.91 -7.30
C HIS A 71 3.45 -16.40 -7.22
N PRO A 72 2.91 -17.00 -8.31
CA PRO A 72 1.62 -17.67 -8.25
C PRO A 72 1.58 -18.70 -7.12
N HIS A 73 0.48 -18.73 -6.37
CA HIS A 73 0.25 -19.63 -5.23
C HIS A 73 1.21 -19.48 -4.03
N ALA A 74 2.04 -18.44 -3.99
CA ALA A 74 2.96 -18.16 -2.88
C ALA A 74 2.39 -17.14 -1.89
N SER A 75 1.28 -17.48 -1.21
CA SER A 75 0.62 -16.58 -0.25
C SER A 75 1.53 -16.12 0.89
N TRP A 76 2.52 -16.93 1.28
CA TRP A 76 3.49 -16.60 2.34
C TRP A 76 4.36 -15.39 2.01
N GLU A 77 4.62 -15.09 0.73
CA GLU A 77 5.37 -13.90 0.31
C GLU A 77 4.62 -12.60 0.62
N ARG A 78 3.32 -12.71 0.89
CA ARG A 78 2.40 -11.59 1.12
C ARG A 78 1.86 -11.53 2.55
N GLY A 79 2.30 -12.40 3.46
CA GLY A 79 1.70 -12.52 4.80
C GLY A 79 1.65 -11.19 5.58
N LEU A 80 2.69 -10.35 5.45
CA LEU A 80 2.72 -9.04 6.09
C LEU A 80 1.66 -8.07 5.51
N ASN A 81 1.47 -8.10 4.19
CA ASN A 81 0.48 -7.27 3.52
C ASN A 81 -0.94 -7.70 3.93
N GLU A 82 -1.21 -9.00 3.95
CA GLU A 82 -2.52 -9.54 4.39
C GLU A 82 -2.83 -9.19 5.85
N ASN A 83 -1.86 -9.33 6.75
CA ASN A 83 -2.01 -8.92 8.14
C ASN A 83 -2.31 -7.41 8.26
N THR A 84 -1.57 -6.57 7.54
CA THR A 84 -1.79 -5.11 7.54
C THR A 84 -3.16 -4.74 7.00
N ASN A 85 -3.62 -5.40 5.94
CA ASN A 85 -4.97 -5.23 5.42
C ASN A 85 -6.05 -5.64 6.43
N GLY A 86 -5.79 -6.68 7.23
CA GLY A 86 -6.64 -7.06 8.37
C GLY A 86 -6.74 -5.94 9.42
N LEU A 87 -5.63 -5.28 9.75
CA LEU A 87 -5.62 -4.16 10.68
C LEU A 87 -6.37 -2.93 10.13
N ILE A 88 -6.19 -2.60 8.86
CA ILE A 88 -6.91 -1.50 8.19
C ILE A 88 -8.43 -1.76 8.22
N ARG A 89 -8.85 -3.02 8.03
CA ARG A 89 -10.26 -3.43 8.09
C ARG A 89 -10.92 -3.27 9.46
N GLN A 90 -10.15 -3.13 10.54
CA GLN A 90 -10.70 -2.80 11.86
C GLN A 90 -11.25 -1.36 11.90
N TYR A 91 -10.69 -0.47 11.08
CA TYR A 91 -11.14 0.92 10.95
C TYR A 91 -12.12 1.13 9.81
N PHE A 92 -11.97 0.35 8.73
CA PHE A 92 -12.85 0.36 7.57
C PHE A 92 -13.45 -1.03 7.34
N PRO A 93 -14.51 -1.41 8.09
CA PRO A 93 -15.16 -2.70 7.95
C PRO A 93 -15.64 -3.03 6.53
N LYS A 94 -15.82 -4.32 6.26
CA LYS A 94 -16.36 -4.76 4.97
C LYS A 94 -17.77 -4.20 4.78
N GLY A 95 -18.04 -3.59 3.62
CA GLY A 95 -19.31 -2.92 3.33
C GLY A 95 -19.33 -1.44 3.75
N SER A 96 -18.26 -0.92 4.34
CA SER A 96 -18.11 0.52 4.52
C SER A 96 -18.16 1.25 3.19
N ASP A 97 -18.91 2.34 3.16
CA ASP A 97 -18.96 3.23 2.01
C ASP A 97 -17.68 4.04 1.92
N PHE A 98 -16.77 3.60 1.04
CA PHE A 98 -15.49 4.26 0.85
C PHE A 98 -15.64 5.70 0.35
N THR A 99 -16.80 6.10 -0.20
CA THR A 99 -17.04 7.50 -0.61
C THR A 99 -16.97 8.46 0.58
N LYS A 100 -17.40 8.01 1.76
CA LYS A 100 -17.43 8.80 3.00
C LYS A 100 -16.08 8.91 3.69
N ILE A 101 -15.13 8.02 3.37
CA ILE A 101 -13.79 8.04 3.97
C ILE A 101 -13.03 9.26 3.47
N THR A 102 -12.55 10.08 4.38
CA THR A 102 -11.74 11.26 4.03
C THR A 102 -10.25 10.91 3.98
N LEU A 103 -9.46 11.75 3.29
CA LEU A 103 -7.99 11.63 3.32
C LEU A 103 -7.45 11.85 4.74
N VAL A 104 -8.10 12.71 5.52
CA VAL A 104 -7.75 12.98 6.93
C VAL A 104 -7.94 11.73 7.79
N GLU A 105 -9.07 11.03 7.65
CA GLU A 105 -9.30 9.76 8.35
C GLU A 105 -8.28 8.70 7.94
N THR A 106 -8.00 8.59 6.63
CA THR A 106 -6.98 7.66 6.12
C THR A 106 -5.63 7.92 6.76
N ARG A 107 -5.20 9.18 6.84
CA ARG A 107 -3.95 9.58 7.50
C ARG A 107 -3.99 9.30 9.01
N SER A 108 -5.09 9.59 9.69
CA SER A 108 -5.23 9.29 11.13
C SER A 108 -5.11 7.79 11.41
N VAL A 109 -5.71 6.94 10.57
CA VAL A 109 -5.58 5.48 10.67
C VAL A 109 -4.14 5.05 10.41
N MET A 110 -3.48 5.61 9.39
CA MET A 110 -2.08 5.35 9.09
C MET A 110 -1.18 5.65 10.30
N ASP A 111 -1.36 6.83 10.90
CA ASP A 111 -0.58 7.26 12.06
C ASP A 111 -0.83 6.35 13.27
N LYS A 112 -2.09 5.97 13.52
CA LYS A 112 -2.43 5.00 14.59
C LYS A 112 -1.76 3.65 14.36
N LEU A 113 -1.73 3.14 13.14
CA LEU A 113 -1.12 1.84 12.81
C LEU A 113 0.41 1.87 12.95
N ASN A 114 1.05 3.00 12.61
CA ASN A 114 2.50 3.15 12.71
C ASN A 114 2.97 3.43 14.14
N ASN A 115 2.16 4.09 14.96
CA ASN A 115 2.46 4.35 16.37
C ASN A 115 1.95 3.26 17.33
N ARG A 116 1.27 2.22 16.81
CA ARG A 116 0.79 1.11 17.63
C ARG A 116 1.97 0.23 18.07
N PRO A 117 2.16 -0.02 19.38
CA PRO A 117 3.16 -0.96 19.86
C PRO A 117 2.96 -2.35 19.26
N ARG A 118 4.03 -2.95 18.75
CA ARG A 118 4.01 -4.30 18.15
C ARG A 118 4.82 -5.22 19.05
N LYS A 119 4.35 -6.47 19.22
CA LYS A 119 5.16 -7.50 19.90
C LYS A 119 6.41 -7.75 19.07
N CYS A 120 7.56 -7.68 19.71
CA CYS A 120 8.88 -7.98 19.15
C CYS A 120 9.20 -9.45 19.37
#